data_AF-A0A7T3REL7-F1
#
_entry.id   AF-A0A7T3REL7-F1
#
_cell.length_a   1.000
_cell.length_b   1.000
_cell.length_c   1.000
_cell.angle_alpha   90.00
_cell.angle_beta   90.00
_cell.angle_gamma   90.00
#
_symmetry.space_group_name_H-M   'P 1'
#
loop_
_entity.id
_entity.type
_entity.pdbx_description
1 polymer ?
#
loop_
_entity_poly.entity_id
_entity_poly.type
_entity_poly.pdbx_seq_one_letter_code
_entity_poly.pdbx_strand_id
1 'polypeptide(L)'
;MRTLRLYLLKSVLPAFALVFCVLLAVNCRSTVDGIGMLSGDYTSPEIESFCVNDSLSSTIEFSKPVTLDSLFLFTGAAKGSGSGTPASSSASSSVETHTIEFSDRTVIGESYVLEGRASDEKGNSLTFSIPFTGYNASPAVLCLSEVRNAYGTATVNGVKTHRCEFVELYVLEGGNLSGMELYSAGDGNERKYTFPAIDVNKGEYITVHPRRGTTADVVEDGMVSETGDDLTLSVHMDSCDTARDLWSENLKSCYSDSDIIVLKGSSGAVMDALVFAKSTLTEWKEEYAKTVSAVEESGVWLDSEGNKSCSLASAFCSDYITTTAATRSMARQNLESVDPQNICSSKKDWMVVSETTPGTKNSSKEYVK
;
A
#
# COMPACT_ATOMS: atom_id res chain seq x y z
N MET A 1 -20.00 -72.29 -49.54
CA MET A 1 -21.11 -71.30 -49.44
C MET A 1 -21.71 -71.13 -48.03
N ARG A 2 -21.76 -72.15 -47.16
CA ARG A 2 -22.32 -72.03 -45.80
C ARG A 2 -21.48 -71.17 -44.83
N THR A 3 -20.16 -71.19 -44.95
CA THR A 3 -19.23 -70.45 -44.09
C THR A 3 -19.18 -68.95 -44.37
N LEU A 4 -19.39 -68.52 -45.62
CA LEU A 4 -19.44 -67.09 -46.00
C LEU A 4 -20.71 -66.40 -45.49
N ARG A 5 -21.86 -67.10 -45.50
CA ARG A 5 -23.14 -66.60 -44.94
C ARG A 5 -23.08 -66.38 -43.43
N LEU A 6 -22.34 -67.22 -42.70
CA LEU A 6 -22.21 -67.11 -41.25
C LEU A 6 -21.30 -65.96 -40.81
N TYR A 7 -20.26 -65.63 -41.59
CA TYR A 7 -19.43 -64.45 -41.35
C TYR A 7 -20.20 -63.16 -41.63
N LEU A 8 -20.92 -63.07 -42.77
CA LEU A 8 -21.75 -61.91 -43.08
C LEU A 8 -22.82 -61.64 -41.99
N LEU A 9 -23.47 -62.67 -41.44
CA LEU A 9 -24.47 -62.47 -40.38
C LEU A 9 -23.86 -62.08 -39.03
N LYS A 10 -22.64 -62.52 -38.70
CA LYS A 10 -22.04 -62.31 -37.37
C LYS A 10 -21.20 -61.03 -37.25
N SER A 11 -20.65 -60.51 -38.34
CA SER A 11 -19.84 -59.28 -38.29
C SER A 11 -20.45 -58.10 -39.04
N VAL A 12 -21.20 -58.32 -40.12
CA VAL A 12 -21.74 -57.20 -40.91
C VAL A 12 -23.03 -56.64 -40.31
N LEU A 13 -23.91 -57.49 -39.78
CA LEU A 13 -25.14 -57.04 -39.10
C LEU A 13 -24.88 -56.18 -37.85
N PRO A 14 -24.01 -56.58 -36.90
CA PRO A 14 -23.72 -55.74 -35.74
C PRO A 14 -22.95 -54.47 -36.11
N ALA A 15 -22.10 -54.51 -37.15
CA ALA A 15 -21.43 -53.31 -37.65
C ALA A 15 -22.42 -52.32 -38.29
N PHE A 16 -23.42 -52.80 -39.06
CA PHE A 16 -24.50 -51.96 -39.57
C PHE A 16 -25.39 -51.41 -38.46
N ALA A 17 -25.70 -52.22 -37.44
CA ALA A 17 -26.46 -51.75 -36.28
C ALA A 17 -25.70 -50.67 -35.49
N LEU A 18 -24.37 -50.82 -35.33
CA LEU A 18 -23.54 -49.82 -34.66
C LEU A 18 -23.46 -48.51 -35.46
N VAL A 19 -23.25 -48.59 -36.78
CA VAL A 19 -23.23 -47.41 -37.66
C VAL A 19 -24.61 -46.73 -37.70
N PHE A 20 -25.70 -47.50 -37.72
CA PHE A 20 -27.06 -46.96 -37.67
C PHE A 20 -27.39 -46.32 -36.31
N CYS A 21 -26.93 -46.90 -35.18
CA CYS A 21 -27.07 -46.29 -33.86
C CYS A 21 -26.23 -45.01 -33.69
N VAL A 22 -25.03 -44.95 -34.26
CA VAL A 22 -24.21 -43.73 -34.27
C VAL A 22 -24.83 -42.64 -35.16
N LEU A 23 -25.43 -43.02 -36.30
CA LEU A 23 -26.16 -42.08 -37.17
C LEU A 23 -27.47 -41.57 -36.54
N LEU A 24 -28.12 -42.35 -35.67
CA LEU A 24 -29.32 -41.91 -34.93
C LEU A 24 -29.01 -41.07 -33.68
N ALA A 25 -27.80 -41.20 -33.10
CA ALA A 25 -27.34 -40.42 -31.97
C ALA A 25 -26.88 -38.99 -32.36
N VAL A 26 -26.66 -38.73 -33.64
CA VAL A 26 -26.40 -37.39 -34.19
C VAL A 26 -27.69 -36.84 -34.81
N ASN A 27 -28.78 -36.81 -34.03
CA ASN A 27 -29.88 -35.88 -34.28
C ASN A 27 -29.58 -34.56 -33.55
N CYS A 28 -28.45 -33.94 -33.87
CA CYS A 28 -28.41 -32.49 -33.90
C CYS A 28 -29.28 -32.07 -35.09
N ARG A 29 -30.60 -32.05 -34.87
CA ARG A 29 -31.45 -31.17 -35.65
C ARG A 29 -30.91 -29.78 -35.30
N SER A 30 -30.09 -29.20 -36.18
CA SER A 30 -30.01 -27.75 -36.26
C SER A 30 -31.44 -27.31 -36.48
N THR A 31 -32.07 -26.80 -35.42
CA THR A 31 -33.38 -26.19 -35.54
C THR A 31 -33.27 -25.16 -36.65
N VAL A 32 -34.31 -25.04 -37.47
CA VAL A 32 -34.47 -23.95 -38.45
C VAL A 32 -34.86 -22.68 -37.69
N ASP A 33 -34.26 -22.46 -36.54
CA ASP A 33 -34.20 -21.17 -35.90
C ASP A 33 -32.90 -20.58 -36.45
N GLY A 34 -33.02 -19.47 -37.18
CA GLY A 34 -31.85 -18.75 -37.70
C GLY A 34 -30.88 -18.38 -36.58
N ILE A 35 -29.80 -17.67 -36.91
CA ILE A 35 -29.01 -17.00 -35.89
C ILE A 35 -29.95 -16.05 -35.13
N GLY A 36 -30.49 -16.53 -34.02
CA GLY A 36 -31.27 -15.75 -33.08
C GLY A 36 -30.28 -14.89 -32.35
N MET A 37 -30.19 -13.62 -32.74
CA MET A 37 -29.41 -12.66 -32.01
C MET A 37 -30.05 -12.54 -30.62
N LEU A 38 -29.41 -13.12 -29.62
CA LEU A 38 -29.86 -13.11 -28.24
C LEU A 38 -29.94 -11.63 -27.81
N SER A 39 -31.16 -11.11 -27.70
CA SER A 39 -31.40 -9.81 -27.10
C SER A 39 -31.50 -9.99 -25.59
N GLY A 40 -30.93 -9.08 -24.82
CA GLY A 40 -30.83 -9.18 -23.37
C GLY A 40 -29.49 -8.67 -22.85
N ASP A 41 -29.43 -8.51 -21.54
CA ASP A 41 -28.20 -8.16 -20.84
C ASP A 41 -27.58 -9.44 -20.28
N TYR A 42 -26.44 -9.81 -20.85
CA TYR A 42 -25.65 -10.99 -20.50
C TYR A 42 -24.35 -10.60 -19.79
N THR A 43 -24.23 -9.35 -19.35
CA THR A 43 -23.05 -8.89 -18.63
C THR A 43 -23.15 -9.30 -17.18
N SER A 44 -22.07 -9.81 -16.60
CA SER A 44 -22.03 -10.10 -15.17
C SER A 44 -22.01 -8.79 -14.37
N PRO A 45 -22.52 -8.79 -13.13
CA PRO A 45 -22.27 -7.67 -12.23
C PRO A 45 -20.77 -7.51 -12.00
N GLU A 46 -20.34 -6.26 -11.80
CA GLU A 46 -18.95 -5.90 -11.49
C GLU A 46 -18.92 -5.16 -10.15
N ILE A 47 -17.84 -5.31 -9.39
CA ILE A 47 -17.62 -4.52 -8.17
C ILE A 47 -17.00 -3.20 -8.60
N GLU A 48 -17.68 -2.09 -8.30
CA GLU A 48 -17.20 -0.74 -8.60
C GLU A 48 -16.30 -0.23 -7.47
N SER A 49 -16.65 -0.52 -6.21
CA SER A 49 -15.87 -0.10 -5.07
C SER A 49 -16.06 -1.03 -3.86
N PHE A 50 -15.07 -1.02 -2.97
CA PHE A 50 -15.13 -1.66 -1.66
C PHE A 50 -14.47 -0.73 -0.63
N CYS A 51 -15.13 -0.52 0.50
CA CYS A 51 -14.65 0.35 1.57
C CYS A 51 -14.87 -0.33 2.93
N VAL A 52 -13.88 -0.28 3.81
CA VAL A 52 -14.05 -0.68 5.21
C VAL A 52 -14.50 0.56 5.98
N ASN A 53 -15.73 0.54 6.51
CA ASN A 53 -16.30 1.71 7.16
C ASN A 53 -15.78 1.84 8.60
N ASP A 54 -15.76 0.71 9.31
CA ASP A 54 -15.34 0.60 10.70
C ASP A 54 -14.94 -0.84 11.04
N SER A 55 -14.67 -1.14 12.33
CA SER A 55 -14.25 -2.48 12.76
C SER A 55 -15.30 -3.58 12.55
N LEU A 56 -16.58 -3.24 12.39
CA LEU A 56 -17.72 -4.14 12.27
C LEU A 56 -18.39 -4.07 10.90
N SER A 57 -18.04 -3.13 10.03
CA SER A 57 -18.75 -3.00 8.76
C SER A 57 -17.87 -2.60 7.58
N SER A 58 -18.31 -3.03 6.40
CA SER A 58 -17.77 -2.61 5.10
C SER A 58 -18.90 -2.31 4.13
N THR A 59 -18.59 -1.65 3.03
CA THR A 59 -19.52 -1.30 1.96
C THR A 59 -18.97 -1.81 0.64
N ILE A 60 -19.83 -2.44 -0.16
CA ILE A 60 -19.50 -2.87 -1.53
C ILE A 60 -20.53 -2.28 -2.50
N GLU A 61 -20.02 -1.75 -3.61
CA GLU A 61 -20.85 -1.18 -4.67
C GLU A 61 -20.75 -2.05 -5.92
N PHE A 62 -21.90 -2.36 -6.52
CA PHE A 62 -21.99 -3.13 -7.76
C PHE A 62 -22.53 -2.30 -8.92
N SER A 63 -22.05 -2.59 -10.13
CA SER A 63 -22.41 -1.90 -11.39
C SER A 63 -23.87 -2.06 -11.81
N LYS A 64 -24.60 -2.96 -11.15
CA LYS A 64 -26.01 -3.25 -11.38
C LYS A 64 -26.65 -3.86 -10.13
N PRO A 65 -27.98 -3.94 -10.08
CA PRO A 65 -28.64 -4.61 -8.97
C PRO A 65 -28.27 -6.10 -8.83
N VAL A 66 -27.97 -6.54 -7.61
CA VAL A 66 -27.55 -7.90 -7.26
C VAL A 66 -28.10 -8.37 -5.91
N THR A 67 -28.42 -9.66 -5.82
CA THR A 67 -28.60 -10.36 -4.55
C THR A 67 -27.28 -10.99 -4.12
N LEU A 68 -26.90 -10.84 -2.85
CA LEU A 68 -25.76 -11.56 -2.27
C LEU A 68 -26.21 -12.96 -1.83
N ASP A 69 -25.79 -13.97 -2.59
CA ASP A 69 -26.15 -15.37 -2.36
C ASP A 69 -25.41 -15.98 -1.16
N SER A 70 -24.17 -15.54 -0.94
CA SER A 70 -23.29 -16.04 0.11
C SER A 70 -22.18 -15.04 0.41
N LEU A 71 -21.78 -14.95 1.68
CA LEU A 71 -20.76 -14.02 2.15
C LEU A 71 -19.99 -14.61 3.34
N PHE A 72 -18.66 -14.60 3.26
CA PHE A 72 -17.78 -15.17 4.25
C PHE A 72 -16.58 -14.25 4.48
N LEU A 73 -16.22 -14.04 5.75
CA LEU A 73 -15.05 -13.28 6.14
C LEU A 73 -13.98 -14.23 6.68
N PHE A 74 -12.78 -14.22 6.09
CA PHE A 74 -11.67 -15.06 6.52
C PHE A 74 -10.52 -14.22 7.09
N THR A 75 -9.81 -14.75 8.09
CA THR A 75 -8.55 -14.20 8.61
C THR A 75 -7.35 -14.95 8.01
N GLY A 76 -6.34 -14.21 7.57
CA GLY A 76 -5.04 -14.74 7.13
C GLY A 76 -4.98 -15.35 5.72
N ALA A 77 -3.76 -15.39 5.16
CA ALA A 77 -3.44 -15.87 3.81
C ALA A 77 -3.58 -17.40 3.60
N ALA A 78 -4.05 -18.15 4.61
CA ALA A 78 -4.22 -19.59 4.52
C ALA A 78 -5.67 -19.93 4.12
N LYS A 79 -5.88 -20.21 2.83
CA LYS A 79 -7.10 -20.80 2.23
C LYS A 79 -7.54 -22.17 2.81
N GLY A 80 -7.21 -22.51 4.06
CA GLY A 80 -7.35 -23.87 4.57
C GLY A 80 -7.95 -24.04 5.96
N SER A 81 -8.12 -23.01 6.80
CA SER A 81 -8.64 -23.21 8.17
C SER A 81 -9.24 -21.95 8.83
N GLY A 82 -9.60 -20.93 8.05
CA GLY A 82 -10.25 -19.74 8.59
C GLY A 82 -11.66 -20.07 9.11
N SER A 83 -11.91 -19.79 10.38
CA SER A 83 -13.25 -19.72 10.96
C SER A 83 -13.98 -18.55 10.32
N GLY A 84 -14.76 -18.80 9.27
CA GLY A 84 -15.56 -17.77 8.62
C GLY A 84 -16.75 -17.39 9.49
N THR A 85 -16.84 -16.13 9.93
CA THR A 85 -18.05 -15.62 10.55
C THR A 85 -19.01 -15.10 9.47
N PRO A 86 -20.33 -15.36 9.58
CA PRO A 86 -21.29 -14.83 8.62
C PRO A 86 -21.26 -13.30 8.62
N ALA A 87 -21.35 -12.72 7.43
CA ALA A 87 -21.58 -11.29 7.28
C ALA A 87 -22.95 -11.06 6.63
N SER A 88 -23.69 -10.05 7.07
CA SER A 88 -25.06 -9.77 6.59
C SER A 88 -25.13 -8.47 5.80
N SER A 89 -26.00 -8.39 4.79
CA SER A 89 -26.14 -7.20 3.95
C SER A 89 -27.44 -6.41 4.15
N SER A 90 -27.37 -5.09 3.94
CA SER A 90 -28.52 -4.19 3.77
C SER A 90 -28.32 -3.25 2.58
N ALA A 91 -29.36 -3.03 1.76
CA ALA A 91 -29.28 -2.30 0.50
C ALA A 91 -29.91 -0.88 0.55
N SER A 92 -29.33 0.08 -0.16
CA SER A 92 -29.93 1.39 -0.47
C SER A 92 -29.70 1.78 -1.94
N SER A 93 -30.56 2.65 -2.51
CA SER A 93 -30.84 2.69 -3.97
C SER A 93 -29.94 3.59 -4.83
N SER A 94 -29.80 3.17 -6.10
CA SER A 94 -29.39 3.83 -7.37
C SER A 94 -28.00 3.47 -7.94
N VAL A 95 -27.06 3.09 -7.07
CA VAL A 95 -25.99 2.09 -7.28
C VAL A 95 -26.27 1.07 -6.19
N GLU A 96 -26.32 -0.23 -6.50
CA GLU A 96 -26.70 -1.19 -5.44
C GLU A 96 -25.53 -1.35 -4.47
N THR A 97 -25.60 -0.53 -3.43
CA THR A 97 -24.65 -0.45 -2.35
C THR A 97 -25.11 -1.38 -1.25
N HIS A 98 -24.28 -2.36 -0.91
CA HIS A 98 -24.54 -3.30 0.17
C HIS A 98 -23.61 -2.98 1.35
N THR A 99 -24.18 -2.63 2.50
CA THR A 99 -23.44 -2.58 3.76
C THR A 99 -23.35 -3.98 4.32
N ILE A 100 -22.14 -4.44 4.59
CA ILE A 100 -21.80 -5.75 5.10
C ILE A 100 -21.42 -5.62 6.58
N GLU A 101 -22.19 -6.23 7.45
CA GLU A 101 -21.92 -6.30 8.90
C GLU A 101 -21.16 -7.57 9.25
N PHE A 102 -20.05 -7.45 9.97
CA PHE A 102 -19.24 -8.55 10.48
C PHE A 102 -19.75 -9.00 11.85
N SER A 103 -19.73 -10.31 12.08
CA SER A 103 -20.15 -10.86 13.39
C SER A 103 -19.20 -10.48 14.53
N ASP A 104 -17.91 -10.30 14.23
CA ASP A 104 -16.86 -9.94 15.18
C ASP A 104 -16.13 -8.69 14.70
N ARG A 105 -15.56 -7.93 15.64
CA ARG A 105 -14.70 -6.79 15.32
C ARG A 105 -13.44 -7.27 14.62
N THR A 106 -13.10 -6.62 13.52
CA THR A 106 -11.79 -6.77 12.88
C THR A 106 -10.69 -6.24 13.80
N VAL A 107 -9.53 -6.90 13.78
CA VAL A 107 -8.35 -6.53 14.55
C VAL A 107 -7.47 -5.62 13.71
N ILE A 108 -6.99 -4.53 14.30
CA ILE A 108 -6.17 -3.53 13.59
C ILE A 108 -4.94 -4.21 12.98
N GLY A 109 -4.72 -4.00 11.67
CA GLY A 109 -3.55 -4.54 10.97
C GLY A 109 -3.64 -6.01 10.55
N GLU A 110 -4.61 -6.76 11.07
CA GLU A 110 -4.83 -8.14 10.65
C GLU A 110 -5.34 -8.18 9.21
N SER A 111 -4.91 -9.19 8.46
CA SER A 111 -5.32 -9.39 7.07
C SER A 111 -6.60 -10.20 7.00
N TYR A 112 -7.59 -9.66 6.30
CA TYR A 112 -8.89 -10.28 6.05
C TYR A 112 -9.12 -10.50 4.55
N VAL A 113 -9.96 -11.48 4.23
CA VAL A 113 -10.48 -11.69 2.88
C VAL A 113 -11.99 -11.85 2.96
N LEU A 114 -12.71 -10.95 2.28
CA LEU A 114 -14.15 -11.06 2.10
C LEU A 114 -14.42 -11.84 0.80
N GLU A 115 -14.98 -13.04 0.93
CA GLU A 115 -15.39 -13.85 -0.21
C GLU A 115 -16.91 -13.92 -0.30
N GLY A 116 -17.43 -13.89 -1.51
CA GLY A 116 -18.87 -13.96 -1.71
C GLY A 116 -19.28 -14.25 -3.14
N ARG A 117 -20.60 -14.38 -3.30
CA ARG A 117 -21.24 -14.55 -4.60
C ARG A 117 -22.43 -13.61 -4.70
N ALA A 118 -22.47 -12.85 -5.77
CA ALA A 118 -23.56 -11.94 -6.12
C ALA A 118 -24.22 -12.42 -7.41
N SER A 119 -25.55 -12.37 -7.49
CA SER A 119 -26.32 -12.74 -8.69
C SER A 119 -27.34 -11.66 -9.04
N ASP A 120 -27.48 -11.35 -10.32
CA ASP A 120 -28.53 -10.43 -10.81
C ASP A 120 -29.84 -11.17 -11.11
N GLU A 121 -30.92 -10.42 -11.32
CA GLU A 121 -32.24 -10.98 -11.65
C GLU A 121 -32.27 -11.72 -13.01
N LYS A 122 -31.27 -11.50 -13.86
CA LYS A 122 -31.15 -12.13 -15.19
C LYS A 122 -30.35 -13.44 -15.13
N GLY A 123 -29.88 -13.82 -13.95
CA GLY A 123 -29.14 -15.06 -13.70
C GLY A 123 -27.65 -14.98 -13.96
N ASN A 124 -27.10 -13.78 -14.21
CA ASN A 124 -25.65 -13.59 -14.25
C ASN A 124 -25.12 -13.54 -12.81
N SER A 125 -23.92 -14.07 -12.57
CA SER A 125 -23.34 -14.08 -11.23
C SER A 125 -21.86 -13.73 -11.21
N LEU A 126 -21.41 -13.05 -10.15
CA LEU A 126 -20.02 -12.75 -9.84
C LEU A 126 -19.63 -13.49 -8.56
N THR A 127 -18.52 -14.23 -8.59
CA THR A 127 -17.84 -14.70 -7.38
C THR A 127 -16.64 -13.79 -7.14
N PHE A 128 -16.47 -13.31 -5.91
CA PHE A 128 -15.43 -12.34 -5.57
C PHE A 128 -14.64 -12.76 -4.32
N SER A 129 -13.43 -12.23 -4.21
CA SER A 129 -12.50 -12.40 -3.10
C SER A 129 -11.72 -11.10 -2.94
N ILE A 130 -12.02 -10.33 -1.89
CA ILE A 130 -11.51 -8.98 -1.68
C ILE A 130 -10.63 -8.97 -0.43
N PRO A 131 -9.29 -8.84 -0.57
CA PRO A 131 -8.42 -8.68 0.59
C PRO A 131 -8.57 -7.28 1.19
N PHE A 132 -8.55 -7.18 2.51
CA PHE A 132 -8.51 -5.90 3.23
C PHE A 132 -7.81 -6.05 4.58
N THR A 133 -7.42 -4.92 5.15
CA THR A 133 -6.79 -4.87 6.48
C THR A 133 -7.82 -4.44 7.51
N GLY A 134 -7.78 -5.03 8.71
CA GLY A 134 -8.69 -4.68 9.79
C GLY A 134 -8.61 -3.19 10.15
N TYR A 135 -9.77 -2.62 10.46
CA TYR A 135 -9.97 -1.18 10.54
C TYR A 135 -9.17 -0.54 11.68
N ASN A 136 -8.33 0.44 11.35
CA ASN A 136 -7.62 1.24 12.34
C ASN A 136 -8.52 2.37 12.89
N ALA A 137 -9.15 2.11 14.04
CA ALA A 137 -10.06 3.06 14.70
C ALA A 137 -9.36 4.18 15.48
N SER A 138 -8.04 4.14 15.62
CA SER A 138 -7.28 5.12 16.40
C SER A 138 -5.95 5.43 15.69
N PRO A 139 -5.97 5.96 14.45
CA PRO A 139 -4.74 6.24 13.72
C PRO A 139 -3.90 7.30 14.44
N ALA A 140 -2.58 7.10 14.47
CA ALA A 140 -1.66 8.12 14.94
C ALA A 140 -1.62 9.32 13.97
N VAL A 141 -1.25 10.49 14.50
CA VAL A 141 -0.97 11.69 13.71
C VAL A 141 0.52 11.96 13.79
N LEU A 142 1.20 11.93 12.63
CA LEU A 142 2.65 12.07 12.54
C LEU A 142 3.01 13.22 11.61
N CYS A 143 4.21 13.76 11.78
CA CYS A 143 4.81 14.66 10.82
C CYS A 143 6.28 14.27 10.54
N LEU A 144 6.81 14.67 9.39
CA LEU A 144 8.23 14.47 9.09
C LEU A 144 9.07 15.41 9.97
N SER A 145 10.12 14.86 10.56
CA SER A 145 11.05 15.56 11.44
C SER A 145 12.41 15.74 10.80
N GLU A 146 13.07 14.65 10.39
CA GLU A 146 14.43 14.69 9.85
C GLU A 146 14.59 13.68 8.72
N VAL A 147 15.32 14.04 7.66
CA VAL A 147 15.50 13.17 6.48
C VAL A 147 16.95 13.15 6.04
N ARG A 148 17.47 11.94 5.84
CA ARG A 148 18.72 11.71 5.08
C ARG A 148 18.39 10.92 3.82
N ASN A 149 18.53 11.56 2.66
CA ASN A 149 18.23 10.96 1.36
C ASN A 149 19.44 10.28 0.68
N ALA A 150 20.58 10.16 1.36
CA ALA A 150 21.82 9.65 0.76
C ALA A 150 22.44 8.51 1.57
N TYR A 151 22.90 7.47 0.87
CA TYR A 151 23.77 6.44 1.45
C TYR A 151 25.15 6.99 1.73
N GLY A 152 25.76 6.58 2.84
CA GLY A 152 27.14 6.89 3.13
C GLY A 152 27.95 5.69 3.62
N THR A 153 29.21 5.95 3.90
CA THR A 153 30.06 5.02 4.63
C THR A 153 30.90 5.82 5.62
N ALA A 154 30.89 5.39 6.87
CA ALA A 154 31.75 5.91 7.93
C ALA A 154 32.83 4.86 8.24
N THR A 155 33.93 5.29 8.86
CA THR A 155 34.89 4.37 9.47
C THR A 155 34.84 4.56 10.97
N VAL A 156 34.42 3.52 11.71
CA VAL A 156 34.33 3.54 13.17
C VAL A 156 35.20 2.43 13.71
N ASN A 157 36.14 2.80 14.59
CA ASN A 157 37.14 1.88 15.15
C ASN A 157 37.91 1.07 14.09
N GLY A 158 38.15 1.67 12.91
CA GLY A 158 38.85 1.03 11.79
C GLY A 158 37.98 0.11 10.92
N VAL A 159 36.69 -0.04 11.24
CA VAL A 159 35.73 -0.83 10.47
C VAL A 159 34.88 0.13 9.61
N LYS A 160 34.67 -0.23 8.34
CA LYS A 160 33.73 0.51 7.49
C LYS A 160 32.31 0.11 7.88
N THR A 161 31.50 1.10 8.24
CA THR A 161 30.09 0.93 8.58
C THR A 161 29.26 1.79 7.65
N HIS A 162 28.17 1.23 7.17
CA HIS A 162 27.28 1.91 6.27
C HIS A 162 26.40 2.93 6.99
N ARG A 163 26.13 4.04 6.30
CA ARG A 163 25.20 5.06 6.78
C ARG A 163 23.95 5.00 5.91
N CYS A 164 22.84 4.64 6.52
CA CYS A 164 21.59 4.39 5.82
C CYS A 164 20.86 5.70 5.50
N GLU A 165 20.02 5.63 4.46
CA GLU A 165 18.95 6.61 4.29
C GLU A 165 18.01 6.48 5.49
N PHE A 166 17.35 7.57 5.87
CA PHE A 166 16.26 7.48 6.84
C PHE A 166 15.26 8.62 6.65
N VAL A 167 14.05 8.38 7.13
CA VAL A 167 13.03 9.38 7.38
C VAL A 167 12.59 9.22 8.83
N GLU A 168 12.83 10.25 9.62
CA GLU A 168 12.34 10.35 10.98
C GLU A 168 10.98 11.04 10.97
N LEU A 169 10.06 10.46 11.74
CA LEU A 169 8.74 10.97 12.01
C LEU A 169 8.62 11.30 13.49
N TYR A 170 7.83 12.31 13.81
CA TYR A 170 7.47 12.67 15.17
C TYR A 170 5.97 12.45 15.40
N VAL A 171 5.61 11.82 16.52
CA VAL A 171 4.22 11.52 16.86
C VAL A 171 3.57 12.74 17.51
N LEU A 172 2.73 13.44 16.76
CA LEU A 172 1.97 14.60 17.22
C LEU A 172 0.78 14.19 18.09
N GLU A 173 0.09 13.11 17.71
CA GLU A 173 -0.96 12.44 18.48
C GLU A 173 -0.75 10.93 18.44
N GLY A 174 -0.82 10.29 19.61
CA GLY A 174 -0.63 8.84 19.73
C GLY A 174 -1.78 8.04 19.09
N GLY A 175 -1.50 6.79 18.75
CA GLY A 175 -2.43 5.92 18.06
C GLY A 175 -1.71 4.75 17.40
N ASN A 176 -2.39 4.05 16.51
CA ASN A 176 -1.86 2.92 15.79
C ASN A 176 -1.37 3.33 14.39
N LEU A 177 -0.23 2.77 13.97
CA LEU A 177 0.39 3.08 12.67
C LEU A 177 -0.21 2.32 11.47
N SER A 178 -1.08 1.33 11.71
CA SER A 178 -1.63 0.47 10.65
C SER A 178 -2.34 1.27 9.56
N GLY A 179 -2.07 0.92 8.30
CA GLY A 179 -2.64 1.55 7.12
C GLY A 179 -1.93 2.83 6.68
N MET A 180 -0.95 3.33 7.45
CA MET A 180 -0.11 4.45 7.03
C MET A 180 0.94 3.98 6.03
N GLU A 181 1.40 4.91 5.18
CA GLU A 181 2.42 4.63 4.16
C GLU A 181 3.41 5.77 4.05
N LEU A 182 4.67 5.43 3.78
CA LEU A 182 5.73 6.39 3.45
C LEU A 182 6.32 6.03 2.09
N TYR A 183 6.42 6.98 1.17
CA TYR A 183 7.00 6.74 -0.16
C TYR A 183 7.67 8.00 -0.72
N SER A 184 8.43 7.81 -1.80
CA SER A 184 9.03 8.89 -2.59
C SER A 184 8.40 8.99 -3.96
N ALA A 185 8.33 10.18 -4.54
CA ALA A 185 7.91 10.33 -5.94
C ALA A 185 8.87 9.62 -6.90
N GLY A 186 10.17 9.59 -6.58
CA GLY A 186 11.23 8.85 -7.27
C GLY A 186 10.92 7.38 -7.50
N ASP A 187 10.42 6.71 -6.48
CA ASP A 187 10.21 5.27 -6.50
C ASP A 187 8.75 4.88 -6.68
N GLY A 188 7.85 5.84 -6.53
CA GLY A 188 6.41 5.62 -6.48
C GLY A 188 6.04 4.56 -5.45
N ASN A 189 5.12 3.68 -5.84
CA ASN A 189 4.59 2.63 -4.96
C ASN A 189 5.48 1.37 -4.88
N GLU A 190 6.56 1.27 -5.68
CA GLU A 190 7.36 0.03 -5.75
C GLU A 190 8.15 -0.23 -4.46
N ARG A 191 8.64 0.83 -3.82
CA ARG A 191 9.49 0.77 -2.61
C ARG A 191 8.86 1.51 -1.43
N LYS A 192 7.53 1.70 -1.45
CA LYS A 192 6.80 2.29 -0.33
C LYS A 192 7.03 1.46 0.94
N TYR A 193 7.13 2.14 2.06
CA TYR A 193 7.10 1.53 3.38
C TYR A 193 5.67 1.52 3.88
N THR A 194 5.13 0.33 4.18
CA THR A 194 3.81 0.17 4.81
C THR A 194 4.03 -0.07 6.28
N PHE A 195 3.42 0.75 7.13
CA PHE A 195 3.64 0.65 8.56
C PHE A 195 2.94 -0.59 9.13
N PRO A 196 3.62 -1.36 10.02
CA PRO A 196 2.99 -2.42 10.78
C PRO A 196 1.99 -1.84 11.80
N ALA A 197 1.09 -2.69 12.30
CA ALA A 197 0.21 -2.31 13.41
C ALA A 197 0.98 -2.24 14.72
N ILE A 198 1.39 -1.03 15.08
CA ILE A 198 2.09 -0.71 16.33
C ILE A 198 1.39 0.49 16.95
N ASP A 199 1.15 0.43 18.25
CA ASP A 199 0.69 1.57 19.03
C ASP A 199 1.88 2.45 19.43
N VAL A 200 1.75 3.75 19.21
CA VAL A 200 2.77 4.76 19.53
C VAL A 200 2.18 5.87 20.38
N ASN A 201 3.00 6.43 21.26
CA ASN A 201 2.59 7.54 22.12
C ASN A 201 2.99 8.89 21.52
N LYS A 202 2.21 9.92 21.88
CA LYS A 202 2.55 11.31 21.58
C LYS A 202 3.95 11.65 22.10
N GLY A 203 4.75 12.29 21.25
CA GLY A 203 6.12 12.70 21.56
C GLY A 203 7.19 11.66 21.24
N GLU A 204 6.81 10.45 20.82
CA GLU A 204 7.75 9.46 20.32
C GLU A 204 8.32 9.86 18.96
N TYR A 205 9.55 9.42 18.70
CA TYR A 205 10.19 9.47 17.40
C TYR A 205 10.18 8.09 16.77
N ILE A 206 9.94 8.04 15.45
CA ILE A 206 9.97 6.80 14.66
C ILE A 206 10.95 7.03 13.53
N THR A 207 11.97 6.21 13.42
CA THR A 207 12.96 6.30 12.35
C THR A 207 12.73 5.16 11.35
N VAL A 208 12.27 5.52 10.15
CA VAL A 208 12.11 4.56 9.05
C VAL A 208 13.39 4.54 8.23
N HIS A 209 14.05 3.39 8.22
CA HIS A 209 15.18 3.09 7.36
C HIS A 209 14.64 2.39 6.10
N PRO A 210 14.52 3.09 4.96
CA PRO A 210 13.81 2.59 3.79
C PRO A 210 14.60 1.50 3.05
N ARG A 211 15.83 1.21 3.46
CA ARG A 211 16.65 0.08 3.01
C ARG A 211 17.55 -0.43 4.13
N ARG A 212 17.94 -1.69 4.05
CA ARG A 212 18.83 -2.37 5.02
C ARG A 212 20.16 -2.84 4.43
N GLY A 213 20.62 -2.20 3.36
CA GLY A 213 21.88 -2.52 2.69
C GLY A 213 21.87 -2.20 1.19
N THR A 214 22.93 -2.58 0.48
CA THR A 214 23.05 -2.41 -0.98
C THR A 214 22.92 -3.74 -1.75
N THR A 215 23.19 -4.86 -1.09
CA THR A 215 22.95 -6.23 -1.55
C THR A 215 22.58 -7.09 -0.34
N ALA A 216 22.05 -8.30 -0.57
CA ALA A 216 21.66 -9.22 0.51
C ALA A 216 22.86 -9.62 1.40
N ASP A 217 24.07 -9.67 0.84
CA ASP A 217 25.29 -10.00 1.56
C ASP A 217 25.88 -8.82 2.37
N VAL A 218 25.29 -7.63 2.25
CA VAL A 218 25.74 -6.38 2.88
C VAL A 218 24.74 -5.89 3.94
N VAL A 219 23.76 -6.72 4.32
CA VAL A 219 22.91 -6.44 5.47
C VAL A 219 23.75 -6.64 6.73
N GLU A 220 24.01 -5.56 7.46
CA GLU A 220 24.79 -5.60 8.70
C GLU A 220 23.95 -6.16 9.87
N ASP A 221 24.60 -6.83 10.81
CA ASP A 221 23.95 -7.29 12.04
C ASP A 221 23.39 -6.11 12.85
N GLY A 222 22.26 -6.32 13.53
CA GLY A 222 21.66 -5.31 14.41
C GLY A 222 20.68 -4.35 13.73
N MET A 223 20.41 -4.50 12.43
CA MET A 223 19.32 -3.80 11.72
C MET A 223 17.98 -4.52 11.96
N VAL A 224 17.37 -4.30 13.13
CA VAL A 224 16.13 -4.97 13.56
C VAL A 224 15.01 -3.96 13.69
N SER A 225 13.82 -4.30 13.15
CA SER A 225 12.60 -3.49 13.32
C SER A 225 12.02 -3.68 14.73
N GLU A 226 11.78 -2.56 15.40
CA GLU A 226 11.27 -2.50 16.77
C GLU A 226 9.75 -2.39 16.76
N THR A 227 9.09 -3.55 16.76
CA THR A 227 7.62 -3.63 16.70
C THR A 227 6.95 -3.71 18.07
N GLY A 228 7.72 -3.93 19.14
CA GLY A 228 7.24 -3.99 20.53
C GLY A 228 7.76 -2.83 21.38
N ASP A 229 7.72 -2.96 22.70
CA ASP A 229 8.09 -1.87 23.63
C ASP A 229 9.62 -1.70 23.80
N ASP A 230 10.41 -2.68 23.35
CA ASP A 230 11.87 -2.64 23.45
C ASP A 230 12.47 -1.87 22.27
N LEU A 231 12.86 -0.61 22.53
CA LEU A 231 13.52 0.28 21.57
C LEU A 231 15.06 0.12 21.54
N THR A 232 15.59 -0.97 22.10
CA THR A 232 17.04 -1.24 22.13
C THR A 232 17.44 -2.44 21.27
N LEU A 233 16.49 -2.99 20.51
CA LEU A 233 16.73 -4.18 19.68
C LEU A 233 17.57 -3.84 18.45
N SER A 234 17.41 -2.62 17.93
CA SER A 234 18.19 -2.10 16.82
C SER A 234 19.50 -1.51 17.34
N VAL A 235 20.62 -2.14 16.97
CA VAL A 235 21.97 -1.75 17.46
C VAL A 235 22.88 -1.26 16.34
N HIS A 236 22.29 -0.96 15.17
CA HIS A 236 23.03 -0.39 14.05
C HIS A 236 23.45 1.07 14.34
N MET A 237 24.45 1.58 13.61
CA MET A 237 25.04 2.91 13.86
C MET A 237 24.08 4.09 13.66
N ASP A 238 23.05 3.91 12.82
CA ASP A 238 22.00 4.90 12.59
C ASP A 238 20.71 4.57 13.37
N SER A 239 20.74 3.55 14.24
CA SER A 239 19.68 3.28 15.21
C SER A 239 19.82 4.18 16.44
N CYS A 240 18.72 4.38 17.16
CA CYS A 240 18.69 5.22 18.36
C CYS A 240 17.76 4.61 19.42
N ASP A 241 18.26 4.44 20.65
CA ASP A 241 17.49 3.83 21.75
C ASP A 241 16.36 4.71 22.31
N THR A 242 16.22 5.94 21.79
CA THR A 242 15.12 6.87 22.09
C THR A 242 14.15 7.05 20.92
N ALA A 243 14.39 6.39 19.78
CA ALA A 243 13.45 6.28 18.67
C ALA A 243 13.01 4.84 18.49
N ARG A 244 11.88 4.65 17.82
CA ARG A 244 11.53 3.34 17.26
C ARG A 244 12.17 3.18 15.89
N ASP A 245 13.10 2.24 15.77
CA ASP A 245 13.76 1.93 14.51
C ASP A 245 12.96 0.92 13.68
N LEU A 246 12.58 1.31 12.48
CA LEU A 246 11.78 0.50 11.55
C LEU A 246 12.53 0.30 10.24
N TRP A 247 12.92 -0.94 9.95
CA TRP A 247 13.76 -1.28 8.81
C TRP A 247 12.93 -1.90 7.68
N SER A 248 13.08 -1.35 6.48
CA SER A 248 12.56 -1.94 5.25
C SER A 248 13.47 -3.04 4.73
N GLU A 249 12.86 -3.99 4.02
CA GLU A 249 13.51 -5.10 3.35
C GLU A 249 14.23 -4.69 2.05
N ASN A 250 14.08 -3.44 1.60
CA ASN A 250 14.70 -2.96 0.36
C ASN A 250 16.24 -2.99 0.43
N LEU A 251 16.86 -3.19 -0.74
CA LEU A 251 18.32 -3.21 -0.93
C LEU A 251 18.81 -2.13 -1.92
N LYS A 252 17.91 -1.31 -2.46
CA LYS A 252 18.23 -0.24 -3.42
C LYS A 252 17.99 1.12 -2.75
N SER A 253 18.59 2.19 -3.29
CA SER A 253 18.24 3.55 -2.86
C SER A 253 16.76 3.78 -3.00
N CYS A 254 16.18 4.41 -1.98
CA CYS A 254 14.77 4.74 -1.96
C CYS A 254 14.47 6.22 -2.29
N TYR A 255 15.53 7.04 -2.25
CA TYR A 255 15.42 8.48 -2.43
C TYR A 255 16.45 8.97 -3.44
N SER A 256 16.04 9.95 -4.23
CA SER A 256 16.92 10.66 -5.15
C SER A 256 17.45 11.97 -4.53
N ASP A 257 18.38 12.63 -5.22
CA ASP A 257 18.93 13.92 -4.79
C ASP A 257 17.90 15.07 -4.83
N SER A 258 16.79 14.89 -5.53
CA SER A 258 15.69 15.84 -5.65
C SER A 258 14.39 15.06 -5.75
N ASP A 259 13.59 15.07 -4.68
CA ASP A 259 12.48 14.16 -4.52
C ASP A 259 11.32 14.81 -3.74
N ILE A 260 10.22 14.07 -3.67
CA ILE A 260 9.07 14.40 -2.85
C ILE A 260 8.79 13.20 -1.96
N ILE A 261 9.08 13.32 -0.68
CA ILE A 261 8.78 12.28 0.31
C ILE A 261 7.40 12.56 0.88
N VAL A 262 6.52 11.57 0.85
CA VAL A 262 5.12 11.71 1.24
C VAL A 262 4.78 10.71 2.33
N LEU A 263 4.20 11.20 3.40
CA LEU A 263 3.55 10.42 4.43
C LEU A 263 2.04 10.43 4.19
N LYS A 264 1.44 9.24 4.10
CA LYS A 264 -0.02 9.06 4.03
C LYS A 264 -0.56 8.51 5.34
N GLY A 265 -1.71 9.06 5.74
CA GLY A 265 -2.49 8.51 6.85
C GLY A 265 -3.21 7.22 6.47
N SER A 266 -3.86 6.58 7.46
CA SER A 266 -4.61 5.34 7.28
C SER A 266 -5.79 5.45 6.30
N SER A 267 -6.29 6.66 6.05
CA SER A 267 -7.32 6.95 5.04
C SER A 267 -6.78 7.02 3.60
N GLY A 268 -5.45 6.95 3.42
CA GLY A 268 -4.78 7.16 2.14
C GLY A 268 -4.56 8.64 1.76
N ALA A 269 -5.09 9.58 2.55
CA ALA A 269 -4.84 11.01 2.37
C ALA A 269 -3.38 11.37 2.73
N VAL A 270 -2.83 12.38 2.03
CA VAL A 270 -1.52 12.94 2.36
C VAL A 270 -1.59 13.63 3.72
N MET A 271 -0.79 13.15 4.67
CA MET A 271 -0.71 13.67 6.04
C MET A 271 0.38 14.72 6.16
N ASP A 272 1.54 14.50 5.54
CA ASP A 272 2.66 15.44 5.52
C ASP A 272 3.59 15.11 4.34
N ALA A 273 4.45 16.06 3.96
CA ALA A 273 5.41 15.87 2.88
C ALA A 273 6.68 16.70 3.07
N LEU A 274 7.78 16.25 2.46
CA LEU A 274 8.98 17.04 2.24
C LEU A 274 9.27 17.15 0.74
N VAL A 275 9.18 18.36 0.21
CA VAL A 275 9.52 18.68 -1.18
C VAL A 275 10.93 19.28 -1.21
N PHE A 276 11.88 18.62 -1.87
CA PHE A 276 13.26 19.09 -1.92
C PHE A 276 13.92 18.89 -3.28
N ALA A 277 14.84 19.78 -3.64
CA ALA A 277 15.55 19.72 -4.91
C ALA A 277 16.96 20.29 -4.81
N LYS A 278 17.86 19.78 -5.67
CA LYS A 278 19.14 20.43 -5.97
C LYS A 278 18.85 21.73 -6.71
N SER A 279 19.65 22.76 -6.43
CA SER A 279 19.52 24.06 -7.10
C SER A 279 19.71 24.01 -8.61
N THR A 280 20.34 22.94 -9.11
CA THR A 280 20.56 22.69 -10.53
C THR A 280 19.37 22.07 -11.26
N LEU A 281 18.34 21.60 -10.55
CA LEU A 281 17.18 20.96 -11.17
C LEU A 281 16.25 22.03 -11.76
N THR A 282 15.89 21.90 -13.04
CA THR A 282 15.04 22.86 -13.76
C THR A 282 13.61 22.40 -13.97
N GLU A 283 13.36 21.09 -13.93
CA GLU A 283 12.04 20.49 -14.08
C GLU A 283 11.93 19.18 -13.28
N TRP A 284 10.73 18.87 -12.81
CA TRP A 284 10.43 17.55 -12.25
C TRP A 284 10.36 16.52 -13.37
N LYS A 285 10.68 15.27 -13.04
CA LYS A 285 10.41 14.15 -13.95
C LYS A 285 8.91 13.99 -14.15
N GLU A 286 8.49 13.57 -15.34
CA GLU A 286 7.08 13.34 -15.69
C GLU A 286 6.38 12.37 -14.72
N GLU A 287 7.12 11.36 -14.23
CA GLU A 287 6.62 10.37 -13.26
C GLU A 287 6.16 11.00 -11.92
N TYR A 288 6.60 12.22 -11.60
CA TYR A 288 6.25 12.90 -10.34
C TYR A 288 4.89 13.59 -10.41
N ALA A 289 4.29 13.75 -11.60
CA ALA A 289 3.11 14.57 -11.81
C ALA A 289 1.95 14.22 -10.86
N LYS A 290 1.69 12.91 -10.65
CA LYS A 290 0.64 12.45 -9.72
C LYS A 290 0.92 12.84 -8.28
N THR A 291 2.18 12.71 -7.84
CA THR A 291 2.59 13.07 -6.48
C THR A 291 2.56 14.57 -6.27
N VAL A 292 3.02 15.35 -7.25
CA VAL A 292 2.95 16.82 -7.25
C VAL A 292 1.50 17.28 -7.06
N SER A 293 0.56 16.78 -7.87
CA SER A 293 -0.85 17.14 -7.74
C SER A 293 -1.44 16.74 -6.38
N ALA A 294 -1.15 15.53 -5.89
CA ALA A 294 -1.66 15.07 -4.59
C ALA A 294 -1.16 15.94 -3.42
N VAL A 295 0.13 16.32 -3.43
CA VAL A 295 0.70 17.19 -2.40
C VAL A 295 0.14 18.61 -2.49
N GLU A 296 -0.01 19.17 -3.70
CA GLU A 296 -0.63 20.49 -3.89
C GLU A 296 -2.09 20.53 -3.43
N GLU A 297 -2.89 19.52 -3.78
CA GLU A 297 -4.30 19.44 -3.38
C GLU A 297 -4.45 19.34 -1.86
N SER A 298 -3.61 18.50 -1.22
CA SER A 298 -3.60 18.33 0.23
C SER A 298 -3.29 19.62 0.98
N GLY A 299 -2.39 20.46 0.44
CA GLY A 299 -1.96 21.71 1.06
C GLY A 299 -0.98 21.56 2.21
N VAL A 300 -0.38 20.38 2.39
CA VAL A 300 0.63 20.14 3.42
C VAL A 300 1.96 20.84 3.11
N TRP A 301 2.23 21.18 1.85
CA TRP A 301 3.42 21.95 1.44
C TRP A 301 3.05 23.31 0.85
N LEU A 302 3.67 24.36 1.37
CA LEU A 302 3.40 25.75 1.04
C LEU A 302 4.60 26.41 0.36
N ASP A 303 4.33 27.45 -0.42
CA ASP A 303 5.35 28.38 -0.92
C ASP A 303 5.73 29.43 0.15
N SER A 304 6.54 30.41 -0.26
CA SER A 304 6.96 31.52 0.62
C SER A 304 5.84 32.49 1.00
N GLU A 305 4.75 32.52 0.23
CA GLU A 305 3.59 33.38 0.45
C GLU A 305 2.50 32.67 1.27
N GLY A 306 2.66 31.37 1.51
CA GLY A 306 1.71 30.53 2.24
C GLY A 306 0.65 29.89 1.35
N ASN A 307 0.82 29.89 0.03
CA ASN A 307 -0.06 29.19 -0.89
C ASN A 307 0.37 27.74 -1.05
N LYS A 308 -0.57 26.83 -1.30
CA LYS A 308 -0.30 25.42 -1.61
C LYS A 308 0.56 25.33 -2.89
N SER A 309 1.70 24.65 -2.84
CA SER A 309 2.58 24.52 -4.00
C SER A 309 3.52 23.33 -3.85
N CYS A 310 3.72 22.52 -4.89
CA CYS A 310 4.73 21.46 -4.95
C CYS A 310 5.69 21.70 -6.14
N SER A 311 6.08 22.95 -6.32
CA SER A 311 6.98 23.39 -7.40
C SER A 311 8.44 23.36 -6.98
N LEU A 312 9.35 23.40 -7.96
CA LEU A 312 10.79 23.57 -7.69
C LEU A 312 11.11 24.89 -6.96
N ALA A 313 10.29 25.92 -7.14
CA ALA A 313 10.47 27.20 -6.45
C ALA A 313 10.09 27.10 -4.96
N SER A 314 9.13 26.25 -4.58
CA SER A 314 8.75 26.00 -3.19
C SER A 314 9.58 24.89 -2.52
N ALA A 315 10.35 24.13 -3.29
CA ALA A 315 11.20 23.05 -2.78
C ALA A 315 12.33 23.55 -1.85
N PHE A 316 12.64 22.74 -0.84
CA PHE A 316 13.80 22.92 0.02
C PHE A 316 15.10 22.59 -0.74
N CYS A 317 16.18 23.35 -0.52
CA CYS A 317 17.44 23.13 -1.23
C CYS A 317 18.25 21.99 -0.60
N SER A 318 18.48 20.90 -1.35
CA SER A 318 19.20 19.71 -0.88
C SER A 318 20.68 19.66 -1.27
N ASP A 319 21.25 20.75 -1.79
CA ASP A 319 22.61 20.79 -2.38
C ASP A 319 23.70 20.16 -1.52
N TYR A 320 23.60 20.32 -0.20
CA TYR A 320 24.64 19.92 0.74
C TYR A 320 24.46 18.52 1.33
N ILE A 321 23.41 17.79 0.98
CA ILE A 321 23.28 16.36 1.30
C ILE A 321 23.90 15.55 0.17
N THR A 322 24.94 14.77 0.50
CA THR A 322 25.68 13.95 -0.46
C THR A 322 26.11 12.64 0.19
N THR A 323 26.46 11.64 -0.62
CA THR A 323 26.97 10.35 -0.14
C THR A 323 28.29 10.46 0.64
N THR A 324 29.05 11.52 0.39
CA THR A 324 30.30 11.84 1.11
C THR A 324 30.09 12.66 2.37
N ALA A 325 28.89 13.19 2.59
CA ALA A 325 28.51 14.00 3.75
C ALA A 325 27.45 13.30 4.59
N ALA A 326 27.72 12.04 4.93
CA ALA A 326 26.78 11.14 5.59
C ALA A 326 26.34 11.56 7.01
N THR A 327 26.91 12.62 7.57
CA THR A 327 26.49 13.20 8.87
C THR A 327 25.45 14.29 8.73
N ARG A 328 25.13 14.71 7.49
CA ARG A 328 24.16 15.78 7.21
C ARG A 328 22.78 15.20 6.94
N SER A 329 21.78 15.99 7.22
CA SER A 329 20.36 15.71 6.97
C SER A 329 19.58 17.00 6.79
N MET A 330 18.34 16.87 6.33
CA MET A 330 17.36 17.95 6.28
C MET A 330 16.51 17.82 7.54
N ALA A 331 16.56 18.81 8.43
CA ALA A 331 15.86 18.78 9.72
C ALA A 331 14.83 19.90 9.81
N ARG A 332 13.61 19.55 10.20
CA ARG A 332 12.50 20.47 10.40
C ARG A 332 12.66 21.25 11.70
N GLN A 333 12.60 22.57 11.61
CA GLN A 333 12.91 23.50 12.70
C GLN A 333 11.67 23.98 13.47
N ASN A 334 10.47 23.79 12.90
CA ASN A 334 9.22 24.25 13.50
C ASN A 334 8.42 23.15 14.22
N LEU A 335 9.04 22.01 14.54
CA LEU A 335 8.38 20.80 15.04
C LEU A 335 7.47 21.05 16.25
N GLU A 336 7.93 21.85 17.22
CA GLU A 336 7.18 22.18 18.45
C GLU A 336 5.90 23.02 18.19
N SER A 337 5.80 23.63 17.01
CA SER A 337 4.69 24.50 16.62
C SER A 337 3.73 23.88 15.59
N VAL A 338 3.97 22.63 15.18
CA VAL A 338 3.12 21.94 14.22
C VAL A 338 1.76 21.63 14.85
N ASP A 339 0.69 22.09 14.20
CA ASP A 339 -0.69 21.78 14.59
C ASP A 339 -1.07 20.39 14.04
N PRO A 340 -1.41 19.40 14.91
CA PRO A 340 -1.82 18.07 14.46
C PRO A 340 -3.06 18.07 13.56
N GLN A 341 -3.92 19.09 13.66
CA GLN A 341 -5.15 19.19 12.88
C GLN A 341 -4.93 19.90 11.52
N ASN A 342 -3.77 20.53 11.33
CA ASN A 342 -3.43 21.27 10.12
C ASN A 342 -1.93 21.24 9.88
N ILE A 343 -1.39 20.04 9.65
CA ILE A 343 0.02 19.85 9.38
C ILE A 343 0.35 20.51 8.05
N CYS A 344 1.23 21.52 8.10
CA CYS A 344 1.80 22.11 6.91
C CYS A 344 3.24 22.56 7.13
N SER A 345 4.00 22.66 6.04
CA SER A 345 5.39 23.08 6.04
C SER A 345 5.73 23.83 4.76
N SER A 346 6.80 24.61 4.77
CA SER A 346 7.48 25.06 3.57
C SER A 346 8.98 24.96 3.72
N LYS A 347 9.72 25.27 2.65
CA LYS A 347 11.19 25.28 2.67
C LYS A 347 11.82 26.13 3.78
N LYS A 348 11.10 27.12 4.34
CA LYS A 348 11.62 27.96 5.45
C LYS A 348 11.69 27.21 6.78
N ASP A 349 10.90 26.15 6.91
CA ASP A 349 10.78 25.36 8.13
C ASP A 349 11.85 24.26 8.19
N TRP A 350 12.70 24.15 7.17
CA TRP A 350 13.71 23.11 7.05
C TRP A 350 15.11 23.73 6.98
N MET A 351 16.09 22.96 7.43
CA MET A 351 17.49 23.37 7.46
C MET A 351 18.37 22.17 7.15
N VAL A 352 19.47 22.39 6.42
CA VAL A 352 20.52 21.36 6.33
C VAL A 352 21.36 21.44 7.60
N VAL A 353 21.37 20.38 8.38
CA VAL A 353 22.15 20.31 9.62
C VAL A 353 23.45 19.55 9.41
N SER A 354 24.46 19.90 10.22
CA SER A 354 25.80 19.29 10.14
C SER A 354 25.92 17.93 10.84
N GLU A 355 25.01 17.66 11.77
CA GLU A 355 24.93 16.48 12.62
C GLU A 355 23.48 16.03 12.66
N THR A 356 23.24 14.75 12.35
CA THR A 356 21.90 14.15 12.39
C THR A 356 21.50 13.79 13.81
N THR A 357 20.23 13.94 14.14
CA THR A 357 19.71 13.83 15.51
C THR A 357 18.55 12.83 15.68
N PRO A 358 18.55 11.66 15.01
CA PRO A 358 17.44 10.73 15.11
C PRO A 358 17.14 10.33 16.57
N GLY A 359 15.86 10.27 16.93
CA GLY A 359 15.35 9.98 18.26
C GLY A 359 15.42 11.12 19.26
N THR A 360 15.89 12.30 18.85
CA THR A 360 16.05 13.44 19.74
C THR A 360 15.60 14.74 19.07
N LYS A 361 15.65 15.84 19.81
CA LYS A 361 15.30 17.15 19.24
C LYS A 361 16.24 17.48 18.07
N ASN A 362 15.62 17.84 16.94
CA ASN A 362 16.34 18.28 15.74
C ASN A 362 17.43 19.32 16.03
N SER A 363 18.60 19.08 15.44
CA SER A 363 19.73 19.99 15.51
C SER A 363 19.36 21.40 15.00
N SER A 364 19.78 22.42 15.75
CA SER A 364 19.69 23.82 15.34
C SER A 364 20.98 24.33 14.72
N LYS A 365 21.95 23.44 14.45
CA LYS A 365 23.28 23.78 13.94
C LYS A 365 23.31 23.63 12.42
N GLU A 366 22.99 24.74 11.76
CA GLU A 366 23.04 24.86 10.30
C GLU A 366 24.41 24.48 9.76
N TYR A 367 24.42 23.71 8.68
CA TYR A 367 25.62 23.50 7.90
C TYR A 367 25.96 24.77 7.12
N VAL A 368 27.07 25.40 7.47
CA VAL A 368 27.65 26.53 6.74
C VAL A 368 28.90 26.04 6.00
N LYS A 369 29.02 26.40 4.72
CA LYS A 369 30.12 25.98 3.84
C LYS A 369 31.46 26.62 4.21
#